data_AF-A0A9N7R301-F1
#
_entry.id   AF-A0A9N7R301-F1
#
_cell.length_a   1.000
_cell.length_b   1.000
_cell.length_c   1.000
_cell.angle_alpha   90.00
_cell.angle_beta   90.00
_cell.angle_gamma   90.00
#
_symmetry.space_group_name_H-M   'P 1'
#
loop_
_entity.id
_entity.type
_entity.pdbx_description
1 polymer ?
#
loop_
_entity_poly.entity_id
_entity_poly.type
_entity_poly.pdbx_seq_one_letter_code
_entity_poly.pdbx_strand_id
1 'polypeptide(L)'
;MTLILSLPGKSVYIVYTVLGDVSIFVVGKDEYDELALSEAIFVITSALKDVCGKPPTERLFLDKYGKICLCLDEIVWKGLLENTDKDRIKRLIRLKPPTEF
;
A
#
# COMPACT_ATOMS: atom_id res chain seq x y z
N MET A 1 -6.65 3.60 12.68
CA MET A 1 -6.96 4.92 13.26
C MET A 1 -6.94 5.89 12.10
N THR A 2 -8.04 6.62 11.88
CA THR A 2 -8.23 7.49 10.71
C THR A 2 -8.03 8.94 11.13
N LEU A 3 -7.29 9.71 10.34
CA LEU A 3 -7.09 11.15 10.50
C LEU A 3 -7.76 11.87 9.32
N ILE A 4 -8.70 12.77 9.60
CA ILE A 4 -9.36 13.60 8.59
C ILE A 4 -8.73 14.98 8.64
N LEU A 5 -8.15 15.43 7.53
CA LEU A 5 -7.63 16.80 7.38
C LEU A 5 -8.54 17.55 6.41
N SER A 6 -9.34 18.49 6.93
CA SER A 6 -10.19 19.35 6.12
C SER A 6 -9.56 20.73 5.94
N LEU A 7 -9.17 21.06 4.72
CA LEU A 7 -8.84 22.44 4.32
C LEU A 7 -10.07 23.06 3.64
N PRO A 8 -10.25 24.40 3.68
CA PRO A 8 -11.40 25.04 3.04
C PRO A 8 -11.48 24.66 1.55
N GLY A 9 -12.51 23.89 1.18
CA GLY A 9 -12.78 23.46 -0.18
C GLY A 9 -12.12 22.14 -0.62
N LYS A 10 -11.31 21.47 0.21
CA LYS A 10 -10.71 20.16 -0.07
C LYS A 10 -10.55 19.33 1.21
N SER A 11 -11.39 18.32 1.38
CA SER A 11 -11.22 17.30 2.42
C SER A 11 -10.24 16.23 1.93
N VAL A 12 -9.23 15.93 2.76
CA VAL A 12 -8.27 14.85 2.54
C VAL A 12 -8.44 13.83 3.68
N TYR A 13 -8.51 12.56 3.31
CA TYR A 13 -8.61 11.46 4.24
C TYR A 13 -7.26 10.76 4.34
N ILE A 14 -6.79 10.54 5.56
CA ILE A 14 -5.55 9.82 5.84
C ILE A 14 -5.90 8.62 6.72
N VAL A 15 -5.75 7.42 6.17
CA VAL A 15 -5.81 6.19 6.94
C VAL A 15 -4.39 5.72 7.17
N TYR A 16 -4.07 5.36 8.41
CA TYR A 16 -2.76 4.84 8.72
C TYR A 16 -2.81 3.64 9.65
N THR A 17 -1.76 2.83 9.57
CA THR A 17 -1.54 1.71 10.48
C THR A 17 -0.07 1.52 10.75
N VAL A 18 0.22 0.82 11.84
CA VAL A 18 1.58 0.47 12.24
C VAL A 18 1.79 -1.01 11.97
N LEU A 19 2.89 -1.33 11.29
CA LEU A 19 3.28 -2.69 10.97
C LEU A 19 4.74 -2.88 11.38
N GLY A 20 4.96 -3.52 12.54
CA GLY A 20 6.30 -3.60 13.13
C GLY A 20 6.83 -2.20 13.48
N ASP A 21 8.01 -1.86 12.98
CA ASP A 21 8.66 -0.57 13.22
C ASP A 21 8.26 0.50 12.18
N VAL A 22 7.39 0.16 11.21
CA VAL A 22 7.04 1.03 10.08
C VAL A 22 5.59 1.51 10.21
N SER A 23 5.37 2.79 9.95
CA SER A 23 4.03 3.37 9.82
C SER A 23 3.67 3.53 8.34
N ILE A 24 2.50 3.01 7.95
CA ILE A 24 2.00 3.06 6.58
C ILE A 24 0.86 4.05 6.55
N PHE A 25 0.91 5.00 5.60
CA PHE A 25 -0.10 6.03 5.40
C PHE A 25 -0.68 5.90 3.99
N VAL A 26 -2.00 5.92 3.89
CA VAL A 26 -2.73 5.98 2.62
C VAL A 26 -3.57 7.24 2.63
N VAL A 27 -3.41 8.05 1.60
CA VAL A 27 -4.02 9.38 1.50
C VAL A 27 -4.99 9.39 0.32
N GLY A 28 -6.25 9.72 0.60
CA GLY A 28 -7.30 9.88 -0.40
C GLY A 28 -7.81 11.31 -0.45
N LYS A 29 -8.28 11.71 -1.62
CA LYS A 29 -8.86 13.02 -1.89
C LYS A 29 -10.12 12.82 -2.74
N ASP A 30 -11.05 13.76 -2.64
CA ASP A 30 -12.28 13.81 -3.45
C ASP A 30 -13.15 12.55 -3.25
N GLU A 31 -13.17 11.63 -4.21
CA GLU A 31 -14.05 10.44 -4.22
C GLU A 31 -13.52 9.28 -3.35
N TYR A 32 -12.25 9.35 -2.92
CA TYR A 32 -11.64 8.32 -2.07
C TYR A 32 -11.97 8.59 -0.60
N ASP A 33 -13.06 7.99 -0.14
CA ASP A 33 -13.51 8.05 1.25
C ASP A 33 -12.69 7.15 2.19
N GLU A 34 -13.02 7.22 3.49
CA GLU A 34 -12.36 6.42 4.53
C GLU A 34 -12.46 4.91 4.28
N LEU A 35 -13.54 4.43 3.68
CA LEU A 35 -13.78 3.00 3.48
C LEU A 35 -12.86 2.45 2.37
N ALA A 36 -12.78 3.15 1.23
CA ALA A 36 -11.88 2.79 0.14
C ALA A 36 -10.41 2.77 0.59
N LEU A 37 -10.01 3.77 1.38
CA LEU A 37 -8.66 3.84 1.93
C LEU A 37 -8.38 2.73 2.96
N SER A 38 -9.39 2.34 3.73
CA SER A 38 -9.30 1.23 4.68
C SER A 38 -9.12 -0.13 3.99
N GLU A 39 -9.76 -0.32 2.84
CA GLU A 39 -9.54 -1.51 2.02
C GLU A 39 -8.13 -1.52 1.42
N ALA A 40 -7.69 -0.40 0.85
CA ALA A 40 -6.36 -0.25 0.28
C ALA A 40 -5.26 -0.55 1.32
N ILE A 41 -5.34 0.05 2.52
CA ILE A 41 -4.34 -0.18 3.58
C ILE A 41 -4.33 -1.64 4.06
N PHE A 42 -5.49 -2.31 4.08
CA PHE A 42 -5.58 -3.72 4.46
C PHE A 42 -4.87 -4.64 3.45
N VAL A 43 -5.08 -4.40 2.15
CA VAL A 43 -4.39 -5.15 1.08
C VAL A 43 -2.89 -4.88 1.11
N ILE A 44 -2.48 -3.60 1.21
CA ILE A 44 -1.06 -3.21 1.29
C ILE A 44 -0.38 -3.89 2.48
N THR A 45 -0.95 -3.76 3.67
CA THR A 45 -0.34 -4.33 4.89
C THR A 45 -0.25 -5.86 4.83
N SER A 46 -1.22 -6.51 4.19
CA SER A 46 -1.15 -7.94 3.94
C SER A 46 -0.02 -8.33 2.99
N ALA A 47 0.08 -7.65 1.86
CA ALA A 47 1.14 -7.91 0.88
C ALA A 47 2.51 -7.71 1.51
N LEU A 48 2.68 -6.66 2.32
CA LEU A 48 3.91 -6.40 3.08
C LEU A 48 4.24 -7.51 4.08
N LYS A 49 3.25 -8.00 4.84
CA LYS A 49 3.43 -9.15 5.76
C LYS A 49 3.92 -10.38 5.00
N ASP A 50 3.37 -10.65 3.82
CA ASP A 50 3.76 -11.79 3.00
C ASP A 50 5.17 -11.64 2.41
N VAL A 51 5.54 -10.45 1.95
CA VAL A 51 6.89 -10.17 1.43
C VAL A 51 7.95 -10.25 2.52
N CYS A 52 7.64 -9.76 3.72
CA CYS A 52 8.57 -9.73 4.85
C CYS A 52 8.61 -11.04 5.64
N GLY A 53 7.52 -11.84 5.62
CA GLY A 53 7.37 -13.10 6.37
C GLY A 53 7.29 -12.97 7.89
N LYS A 54 7.53 -11.76 8.42
CA LYS A 54 7.49 -11.39 9.84
C LYS A 54 7.17 -9.89 9.95
N PRO A 55 6.80 -9.37 11.13
CA PRO A 55 6.66 -7.94 11.33
C PRO A 55 7.93 -7.21 10.84
N PRO A 56 7.81 -6.23 9.93
CA PRO A 56 8.95 -5.57 9.32
C PRO A 56 9.62 -4.64 10.33
N THR A 57 10.94 -4.80 10.44
CA THR A 57 11.81 -3.75 10.96
C THR A 57 12.18 -2.82 9.81
N GLU A 58 12.64 -1.60 10.12
CA GLU A 58 13.06 -0.64 9.09
C GLU A 58 14.09 -1.25 8.12
N ARG A 59 15.09 -1.96 8.65
CA ARG A 59 16.11 -2.65 7.84
C ARG A 59 15.50 -3.72 6.92
N LEU A 60 14.61 -4.58 7.44
CA LEU A 60 13.98 -5.62 6.62
C LEU A 60 13.10 -5.03 5.52
N PHE A 61 12.40 -3.94 5.83
CA PHE A 61 11.58 -3.22 4.86
C PHE A 61 12.43 -2.70 3.70
N LEU A 62 13.58 -2.07 4.01
CA LEU A 62 14.53 -1.60 3.01
C LEU A 62 15.17 -2.74 2.20
N ASP A 63 15.53 -3.84 2.85
CA ASP A 63 16.08 -5.03 2.17
C ASP A 63 15.10 -5.66 1.17
N LYS A 64 13.79 -5.42 1.33
CA LYS A 64 12.72 -5.90 0.44
C LYS A 64 12.10 -4.81 -0.42
N TYR A 65 12.63 -3.59 -0.40
CA TYR A 65 12.02 -2.40 -0.99
C TYR A 65 11.58 -2.61 -2.45
N GLY A 66 12.45 -3.17 -3.30
CA GLY A 66 12.09 -3.41 -4.70
C GLY A 66 10.87 -4.33 -4.88
N LYS A 67 10.74 -5.39 -4.07
CA LYS A 67 9.54 -6.26 -4.11
C LYS A 67 8.31 -5.57 -3.55
N ILE A 68 8.50 -4.71 -2.55
CA ILE A 68 7.43 -3.92 -1.95
C ILE A 68 6.87 -2.93 -2.99
N CYS A 69 7.74 -2.22 -3.72
CA CYS A 69 7.33 -1.33 -4.81
C CYS A 69 6.52 -2.10 -5.87
N LEU A 70 6.99 -3.27 -6.30
CA LEU A 70 6.23 -4.10 -7.24
C LEU A 70 4.86 -4.52 -6.69
N CYS A 71 4.76 -4.86 -5.40
CA CYS A 71 3.45 -5.12 -4.80
C CYS A 71 2.56 -3.88 -4.84
N LEU A 72 3.10 -2.71 -4.50
CA LEU A 72 2.35 -1.46 -4.49
C LEU A 72 1.86 -1.08 -5.89
N ASP A 73 2.67 -1.24 -6.93
CA ASP A 73 2.30 -0.95 -8.33
C ASP A 73 1.15 -1.84 -8.82
N GLU A 74 1.10 -3.10 -8.37
CA GLU A 74 0.02 -4.00 -8.72
C GLU A 74 -1.24 -3.76 -7.87
N ILE A 75 -1.11 -3.27 -6.64
CA ILE A 75 -2.26 -2.93 -5.79
C ILE A 75 -2.89 -1.61 -6.23
N VAL A 76 -2.07 -0.57 -6.37
CA VAL A 76 -2.48 0.78 -6.75
C VAL A 76 -1.73 1.23 -8.00
N TRP A 77 -2.47 1.46 -9.09
CA TRP A 77 -1.90 1.97 -10.32
C TRP A 77 -2.50 3.33 -10.66
N LYS A 78 -1.66 4.35 -10.78
CA LYS A 78 -2.07 5.74 -11.10
C LYS A 78 -3.21 6.26 -10.20
N GLY A 79 -3.24 5.83 -8.95
CA GLY A 79 -4.25 6.24 -7.95
C GLY A 79 -5.53 5.38 -7.93
N LEU A 80 -5.65 4.37 -8.80
CA LEU A 80 -6.75 3.41 -8.80
C LEU A 80 -6.36 2.13 -8.08
N LEU A 81 -7.27 1.57 -7.27
CA LEU A 81 -7.09 0.27 -6.64
C LEU A 81 -7.37 -0.82 -7.68
N GLU A 82 -6.32 -1.46 -8.21
CA GLU A 82 -6.40 -2.42 -9.31
C GLU A 82 -6.59 -3.86 -8.82
N ASN A 83 -5.79 -4.27 -7.83
CA ASN A 83 -5.80 -5.65 -7.34
C ASN A 83 -5.87 -5.69 -5.82
N THR A 84 -6.87 -6.40 -5.31
CA THR A 84 -7.05 -6.67 -3.87
C THR A 84 -6.73 -8.13 -3.50
N ASP A 85 -6.62 -9.01 -4.51
CA ASP A 85 -6.29 -10.42 -4.34
C ASP A 85 -4.77 -10.63 -4.20
N LYS A 86 -4.35 -11.10 -3.04
CA LYS A 86 -2.94 -11.31 -2.68
C LYS A 86 -2.26 -12.38 -3.53
N ASP A 87 -2.96 -13.44 -3.89
CA ASP A 87 -2.38 -14.54 -4.67
C ASP A 87 -2.16 -14.11 -6.11
N ARG A 88 -3.05 -13.27 -6.64
CA ARG A 88 -2.87 -12.61 -7.93
C ARG A 88 -1.69 -11.65 -7.90
N ILE A 89 -1.60 -10.76 -6.91
CA ILE A 89 -0.47 -9.82 -6.76
C ILE A 89 0.86 -10.61 -6.70
N LYS A 90 0.94 -11.66 -5.88
CA LYS A 90 2.14 -12.52 -5.77
C LYS A 90 2.58 -13.14 -7.10
N ARG A 91 1.65 -13.45 -8.00
CA ARG A 91 1.98 -13.97 -9.34
C ARG A 91 2.49 -12.86 -10.24
N LEU A 92 1.85 -11.69 -10.20
CA LEU A 92 2.21 -10.53 -11.04
C LEU A 92 3.61 -10.00 -10.72
N ILE A 93 3.97 -9.89 -9.44
CA ILE A 93 5.31 -9.44 -9.04
C ILE A 93 6.44 -10.43 -9.38
N ARG A 94 6.11 -11.70 -9.70
CA ARG A 94 7.09 -12.69 -10.17
C ARG A 94 7.35 -12.60 -11.68
N LEU A 95 6.49 -11.89 -12.42
CA LEU A 95 6.44 -11.93 -13.88
C LEU A 95 6.95 -10.68 -14.60
N LYS A 96 7.48 -9.66 -13.90
CA LYS A 96 8.19 -8.56 -14.56
C LYS A 96 9.72 -8.72 -14.44
N PRO A 97 10.41 -9.23 -15.48
CA PRO A 97 11.78 -8.81 -15.70
C PRO A 97 11.79 -7.30 -15.98
N PRO A 98 12.82 -6.56 -15.56
CA PRO A 98 12.88 -5.11 -15.71
C PRO A 98 12.81 -4.78 -17.20
N THR A 99 11.73 -4.13 -17.63
CA THR A 99 11.77 -3.36 -18.86
C THR A 99 12.52 -2.08 -18.50
N GLU A 100 13.78 -2.01 -18.92
CA GLU A 100 14.57 -0.79 -18.91
C GLU A 100 13.76 0.33 -19.57
N PHE A 101 13.56 1.43 -18.85
CA PHE A 101 13.12 2.71 -19.39
C PHE A 101 14.03 3.80 -18.81
#